data_AF-A0A423JJH4-F1
#
_entry.id   AF-A0A423JJH4-F1
#
_cell.length_a   1.000
_cell.length_b   1.000
_cell.length_c   1.000
_cell.angle_alpha   90.00
_cell.angle_beta   90.00
_cell.angle_gamma   90.00
#
_symmetry.space_group_name_H-M   'P 1'
#
loop_
_entity.id
_entity.type
_entity.pdbx_description
1 polymer ?
#
loop_
_entity_poly.entity_id
_entity_poly.type
_entity_poly.pdbx_seq_one_letter_code
_entity_poly.pdbx_strand_id
1 'polypeptide(L)'
;MSKDAEQLEQLIASQRTEATRSAWASLPDDVRALVQRLSARCAESLALELHRLATDTEERARRYGRCQGFIEAASHRDELDYSAACVLLDYATRLELAKR
;
A
#
# COMPACT_ATOMS: atom_id res chain seq x y z
N MET A 1 -14.00 -14.71 27.88
CA MET A 1 -13.96 -14.47 26.42
C MET A 1 -14.82 -15.54 25.75
N SER A 2 -15.66 -15.19 24.77
CA SER A 2 -16.49 -16.18 24.05
C SER A 2 -15.63 -16.87 22.97
N LYS A 3 -15.82 -18.19 22.77
CA LYS A 3 -15.14 -18.94 21.70
C LYS A 3 -15.41 -18.33 20.31
N ASP A 4 -16.59 -17.74 20.11
CA ASP A 4 -16.95 -17.10 18.84
C ASP A 4 -16.16 -15.81 18.59
N ALA A 5 -15.82 -15.07 19.65
CA ALA A 5 -15.01 -13.85 19.55
C ALA A 5 -13.55 -14.18 19.19
N GLU A 6 -12.99 -15.21 19.81
CA GLU A 6 -11.64 -15.69 19.50
C GLU A 6 -11.55 -16.22 18.06
N GLN A 7 -12.57 -16.95 17.58
CA GLN A 7 -12.64 -17.42 16.20
C GLN A 7 -12.74 -16.25 15.19
N LEU A 8 -13.55 -15.23 15.51
CA LEU A 8 -13.68 -14.05 14.66
C LEU A 8 -12.36 -13.26 14.58
N GLU A 9 -11.67 -13.07 15.69
CA GLU A 9 -10.36 -12.40 15.73
C GLU A 9 -9.31 -13.14 14.89
N GLN A 10 -9.28 -14.48 14.97
CA GLN A 10 -8.39 -15.31 14.16
C GLN A 10 -8.69 -15.21 12.65
N LEU A 11 -9.97 -15.19 12.27
CA LEU A 11 -10.38 -15.01 10.88
C LEU A 11 -10.00 -13.63 10.35
N ILE A 12 -10.21 -12.57 11.14
CA ILE A 12 -9.83 -11.20 10.76
C ILE A 12 -8.31 -11.09 10.60
N ALA A 13 -7.54 -11.64 11.53
CA ALA A 13 -6.07 -11.63 11.47
C ALA A 13 -5.55 -12.40 10.23
N SER A 14 -6.19 -13.53 9.89
CA SER A 14 -5.84 -14.33 8.72
C SER A 14 -6.12 -13.59 7.42
N GLN A 15 -7.31 -12.99 7.29
CA GLN A 15 -7.68 -12.20 6.11
C GLN A 15 -6.78 -10.96 5.92
N ARG A 16 -6.45 -10.27 7.03
CA ARG A 16 -5.50 -9.14 6.98
C ARG A 16 -4.14 -9.57 6.46
N THR A 17 -3.64 -10.71 6.95
CA THR A 17 -2.35 -11.26 6.53
C THR A 17 -2.34 -11.60 5.04
N GLU A 18 -3.42 -12.20 4.54
CA GLU A 18 -3.56 -12.56 3.13
C GLU A 18 -3.63 -11.31 2.23
N ALA A 19 -4.41 -10.31 2.62
CA ALA A 19 -4.50 -9.05 1.88
C ALA A 19 -3.14 -8.34 1.79
N THR A 20 -2.38 -8.29 2.90
CA THR A 20 -1.04 -7.72 2.91
C THR A 20 -0.09 -8.51 2.02
N ARG A 21 -0.12 -9.85 2.07
CA ARG A 21 0.71 -10.71 1.21
C ARG A 21 0.41 -10.46 -0.28
N SER A 22 -0.86 -10.44 -0.65
CA SER A 22 -1.30 -10.16 -2.02
C SER A 22 -0.86 -8.78 -2.49
N ALA A 23 -0.95 -7.77 -1.62
CA ALA A 23 -0.50 -6.43 -1.92
C ALA A 23 1.01 -6.39 -2.24
N TRP A 24 1.85 -6.97 -1.39
CA TRP A 24 3.29 -7.04 -1.62
C TRP A 24 3.68 -7.83 -2.86
N ALA A 25 2.96 -8.93 -3.15
CA ALA A 25 3.18 -9.74 -4.34
C ALA A 25 2.83 -8.99 -5.64
N SER A 26 1.86 -8.06 -5.58
CA SER A 26 1.45 -7.27 -6.75
C SER A 26 2.39 -6.13 -7.12
N LEU A 27 3.34 -5.77 -6.26
CA LEU A 27 4.30 -4.70 -6.54
C LEU A 27 5.41 -5.18 -7.48
N PRO A 28 5.76 -4.41 -8.53
CA PRO A 28 7.01 -4.57 -9.27
C PRO A 28 8.23 -4.52 -8.33
N ASP A 29 9.33 -5.21 -8.69
CA ASP A 29 10.48 -5.37 -7.80
C ASP A 29 11.17 -4.04 -7.44
N ASP A 30 11.24 -3.09 -8.38
CA ASP A 30 11.77 -1.75 -8.16
C ASP A 30 10.92 -0.96 -7.15
N VAL A 31 9.59 -0.98 -7.33
CA VAL A 31 8.65 -0.36 -6.39
C VAL A 31 8.72 -1.04 -5.03
N ARG A 32 8.75 -2.38 -5.01
CA ARG A 32 8.83 -3.17 -3.77
C ARG A 32 10.08 -2.80 -2.97
N ALA A 33 11.24 -2.68 -3.61
CA ALA A 33 12.48 -2.29 -2.95
C ALA A 33 12.40 -0.89 -2.32
N LEU A 34 11.73 0.06 -2.97
CA LEU A 34 11.51 1.40 -2.40
C LEU A 34 10.54 1.36 -1.22
N VAL A 35 9.43 0.63 -1.32
CA VAL A 35 8.47 0.49 -0.21
C VAL A 35 9.09 -0.22 0.99
N GLN A 36 10.03 -1.15 0.78
CA GLN A 36 10.78 -1.81 1.85
C GLN A 36 11.73 -0.90 2.64
N ARG A 37 12.12 0.26 2.09
CA ARG A 37 12.93 1.26 2.82
C ARG A 37 12.12 2.00 3.89
N LEU A 38 10.78 1.94 3.79
CA LEU A 38 9.87 2.61 4.70
C LEU A 38 9.77 1.89 6.06
N SER A 39 9.31 2.63 7.07
CA SER A 39 8.87 2.04 8.33
C SER A 39 7.78 1.00 8.07
N ALA A 40 7.78 -0.12 8.82
CA ALA A 40 6.89 -1.26 8.57
C ALA A 40 5.41 -0.85 8.43
N ARG A 41 4.93 0.05 9.29
CA ARG A 41 3.55 0.56 9.25
C ARG A 41 3.26 1.34 7.96
N CYS A 42 4.20 2.15 7.49
CA CYS A 42 4.05 2.92 6.26
C CYS A 42 4.15 2.02 5.04
N ALA A 43 5.10 1.08 5.05
CA ALA A 43 5.32 0.09 4.00
C ALA A 43 4.05 -0.75 3.75
N GLU A 44 3.47 -1.33 4.80
CA GLU A 44 2.23 -2.13 4.69
C GLU A 44 1.05 -1.30 4.20
N SER A 45 0.88 -0.10 4.74
CA SER A 45 -0.25 0.76 4.37
C SER A 45 -0.13 1.24 2.92
N LEU A 46 1.07 1.61 2.48
CA LEU A 46 1.31 2.03 1.10
C LEU A 46 1.15 0.85 0.13
N ALA A 47 1.68 -0.33 0.44
CA ALA A 47 1.50 -1.53 -0.38
C ALA A 47 0.00 -1.85 -0.56
N LEU A 48 -0.79 -1.77 0.51
CA LEU A 48 -2.24 -2.00 0.45
C LEU A 48 -2.96 -0.96 -0.42
N GLU A 49 -2.64 0.33 -0.29
CA GLU A 49 -3.29 1.35 -1.12
C GLU A 49 -2.86 1.29 -2.58
N LEU A 50 -1.60 0.96 -2.88
CA LEU A 50 -1.14 0.71 -4.25
C LEU A 50 -1.85 -0.49 -4.88
N HIS A 51 -2.00 -1.57 -4.11
CA HIS A 51 -2.76 -2.74 -4.55
C HIS A 51 -4.21 -2.39 -4.86
N ARG A 52 -4.87 -1.67 -3.95
CA ARG A 52 -6.26 -1.22 -4.16
C ARG A 52 -6.37 -0.26 -5.33
N LEU A 53 -5.43 0.66 -5.52
CA LEU A 53 -5.42 1.55 -6.68
C LEU A 53 -5.29 0.76 -8.00
N ALA A 54 -4.57 -0.36 -7.98
CA ALA A 54 -4.40 -1.24 -9.13
C ALA A 54 -5.60 -2.17 -9.40
N THR A 55 -6.36 -2.56 -8.38
CA THR A 55 -7.41 -3.60 -8.48
C THR A 55 -8.83 -3.08 -8.31
N ASP A 56 -9.02 -2.00 -7.55
CA ASP A 56 -10.31 -1.38 -7.28
C ASP A 56 -10.53 -0.20 -8.22
N THR A 57 -11.53 -0.30 -9.07
CA THR A 57 -11.91 0.77 -9.99
C THR A 57 -12.76 1.84 -9.31
N GLU A 58 -13.38 1.52 -8.17
CA GLU A 58 -14.12 2.47 -7.37
C GLU A 58 -13.16 3.31 -6.52
N GLU A 59 -13.45 4.59 -6.34
CA GLU A 59 -12.64 5.51 -5.53
C GLU A 59 -11.16 5.72 -5.95
N ARG A 60 -10.75 5.43 -7.20
CA ARG A 60 -9.34 5.56 -7.66
C ARG A 60 -8.67 6.88 -7.26
N ALA A 61 -9.33 8.02 -7.48
CA ALA A 61 -8.79 9.33 -7.08
C ALA A 61 -8.52 9.43 -5.57
N ARG A 62 -9.40 8.86 -4.74
CA ARG A 62 -9.22 8.80 -3.28
C ARG A 62 -8.05 7.90 -2.91
N ARG A 63 -7.91 6.74 -3.56
CA ARG A 63 -6.81 5.79 -3.33
C ARG A 63 -5.46 6.39 -3.74
N TYR A 64 -5.42 7.07 -4.88
CA TYR A 64 -4.25 7.83 -5.31
C TYR A 64 -3.86 8.90 -4.29
N GLY A 65 -4.83 9.71 -3.81
CA GLY A 65 -4.56 10.71 -2.78
C GLY A 65 -4.00 10.12 -1.47
N ARG A 66 -4.40 8.91 -1.08
CA ARG A 66 -3.76 8.21 0.06
C ARG A 66 -2.34 7.77 -0.24
N CYS A 67 -2.08 7.22 -1.43
CA CYS A 67 -0.73 6.82 -1.83
C CYS A 67 0.21 8.03 -1.76
N GLN A 68 -0.23 9.16 -2.32
CA GLN A 68 0.49 10.43 -2.24
C GLN A 68 0.74 10.84 -0.78
N GLY A 69 -0.28 10.82 0.08
CA GLY A 69 -0.12 11.15 1.49
C GLY A 69 0.88 10.27 2.25
N PHE A 70 0.94 8.96 1.95
CA PHE A 70 1.95 8.07 2.53
C PHE A 70 3.36 8.39 2.04
N ILE A 71 3.52 8.66 0.74
CA ILE A 71 4.81 8.99 0.14
C ILE A 71 5.35 10.33 0.66
N GLU A 72 4.48 11.34 0.75
CA GLU A 72 4.83 12.64 1.33
C GLU A 72 5.20 12.50 2.81
N ALA A 73 4.41 11.74 3.59
CA ALA A 73 4.72 11.52 5.00
C ALA A 73 6.03 10.74 5.20
N ALA A 74 6.36 9.80 4.33
CA ALA A 74 7.63 9.09 4.34
C ALA A 74 8.81 10.02 3.97
N SER A 75 8.60 10.92 3.01
CA SER A 75 9.61 11.92 2.60
C SER A 75 9.91 12.89 3.75
N HIS A 76 8.88 13.36 4.47
CA HIS A 76 9.05 14.23 5.65
C HIS A 76 9.75 13.54 6.84
N ARG A 77 9.81 12.21 6.84
CA ARG A 77 10.52 11.41 7.87
C ARG A 77 11.89 10.93 7.39
N ASP A 78 12.37 11.43 6.25
CA ASP A 78 13.63 11.03 5.61
C ASP A 78 13.72 9.52 5.30
N GLU A 79 12.57 8.83 5.20
CA GLU A 79 12.52 7.40 4.79
C GLU A 79 12.72 7.26 3.27
N LEU A 80 12.41 8.31 2.51
CA LEU A 80 12.60 8.41 1.07
C LEU A 80 13.37 9.68 0.74
N ASP A 81 14.37 9.53 -0.11
CA ASP A 81 14.91 10.67 -0.85
C ASP A 81 13.93 11.12 -1.94
N TYR A 82 14.15 12.33 -2.47
CA TYR A 82 13.29 12.91 -3.50
C TYR A 82 13.14 12.00 -4.74
N SER A 83 14.23 11.35 -5.17
CA SER A 83 14.19 10.47 -6.34
C SER A 83 13.31 9.25 -6.10
N ALA A 84 13.41 8.63 -4.92
CA ALA A 84 12.58 7.51 -4.54
C ALA A 84 11.10 7.90 -4.41
N ALA A 85 10.82 9.07 -3.85
CA ALA A 85 9.47 9.62 -3.77
C ALA A 85 8.85 9.83 -5.17
N CYS A 86 9.60 10.40 -6.11
CA CYS A 86 9.16 10.58 -7.50
C CYS A 86 8.82 9.24 -8.18
N VAL A 87 9.67 8.21 -8.03
CA VAL A 87 9.39 6.89 -8.63
C VAL A 87 8.10 6.29 -8.09
N LEU A 88 7.86 6.40 -6.78
CA LEU A 88 6.63 5.89 -6.16
C LEU A 88 5.39 6.68 -6.59
N LEU A 89 5.50 8.01 -6.72
CA LEU A 89 4.41 8.85 -7.23
C LEU A 89 4.11 8.53 -8.68
N ASP A 90 5.12 8.43 -9.54
CA ASP A 90 4.96 8.08 -10.95
C ASP A 90 4.31 6.70 -11.13
N TYR A 91 4.67 5.73 -10.27
CA TYR A 91 3.99 4.43 -10.25
C TYR A 91 2.51 4.56 -9.86
N ALA A 92 2.21 5.29 -8.78
CA ALA A 92 0.83 5.52 -8.35
C ALA A 92 0.01 6.26 -9.42
N THR A 93 0.58 7.27 -10.08
CA THR A 93 -0.08 8.02 -11.16
C THR A 93 -0.36 7.11 -12.36
N ARG A 94 0.58 6.25 -12.76
CA ARG A 94 0.33 5.26 -13.82
C ARG A 94 -0.82 4.32 -13.46
N LEU A 95 -0.86 3.86 -12.21
CA LEU A 95 -1.98 3.04 -11.73
C LEU A 95 -3.30 3.80 -11.79
N GLU A 96 -3.34 5.08 -11.42
CA GLU A 96 -4.52 5.95 -11.43
C GLU A 96 -5.02 6.29 -12.83
N LEU A 97 -4.11 6.43 -13.80
CA LEU A 97 -4.43 6.76 -15.19
C LEU A 97 -4.73 5.53 -16.06
N ALA A 98 -4.36 4.33 -15.62
CA ALA A 98 -4.63 3.09 -16.36
C ALA A 98 -6.14 2.81 -16.46
N LYS A 99 -6.79 3.37 -17.49
CA LYS A 99 -8.18 3.05 -17.86
C LYS A 99 -8.25 1.57 -18.26
N ARG A 100 -9.08 0.79 -17.57
CA ARG A 100 -9.56 -0.50 -18.06
C ARG A 100 -10.85 -0.29 -18.83
#